data_AF-A0A371D5N5-F1
#
_entry.id   AF-A0A371D5N5-F1
#
_cell.length_a   1.000
_cell.length_b   1.000
_cell.length_c   1.000
_cell.angle_alpha   90.00
_cell.angle_beta   90.00
_cell.angle_gamma   90.00
#
_symmetry.space_group_name_H-M   'P 1'
#
loop_
_entity.id
_entity.type
_entity.pdbx_description
1 polymer ?
#
loop_
_entity_poly.entity_id
_entity_poly.type
_entity_poly.pdbx_seq_one_letter_code
_entity_poly.pdbx_strand_id
1 'polypeptide(L)'
;MEHPVSNTLGKLWPVIAAAKKYEIQFATITLRQFLRAFLCTEPPLRMYAVACLCRLPDIARESARLLLDNPHYMELDPEPPELWELSTEHLLVLAAYRRRCRKATLAVVDDKEWLVSGDYRTAVSKASNPKLASSWIWLSCSTCPAVPEKEWVPAGKGGRSNVYPRAWWARYIARVRELLVQCPTASSAMNVCIEPFVGEAQSCRQHCPSRAREQLIEFRRLLRERIERAVCEVEISLPFQE
;
A
#
# COMPACT_ATOMS: atom_id res chain seq x y z
N MET A 1 -12.19 -15.33 32.03
CA MET A 1 -13.37 -15.30 31.13
C MET A 1 -12.83 -15.57 29.73
N GLU A 2 -12.85 -16.84 29.34
CA GLU A 2 -12.21 -17.33 28.11
C GLU A 2 -13.13 -17.07 26.90
N HIS A 3 -12.59 -16.49 25.83
CA HIS A 3 -13.31 -16.21 24.60
C HIS A 3 -13.57 -17.52 23.81
N PRO A 4 -14.84 -17.92 23.55
CA PRO A 4 -15.15 -19.22 22.95
C PRO A 4 -15.16 -19.23 21.40
N VAL A 5 -14.34 -18.43 20.71
CA VAL A 5 -14.37 -18.32 19.23
C VAL A 5 -13.08 -18.82 18.56
N SER A 6 -12.04 -19.13 19.34
CA SER A 6 -10.66 -19.31 18.85
C SER A 6 -10.33 -20.63 18.14
N ASN A 7 -11.30 -21.45 17.73
CA ASN A 7 -10.99 -22.72 17.08
C ASN A 7 -12.06 -23.21 16.10
N THR A 8 -12.45 -22.37 15.14
CA THR A 8 -13.47 -22.75 14.14
C THR A 8 -12.82 -23.24 12.85
N LEU A 9 -11.82 -22.52 12.31
CA LEU A 9 -11.08 -22.99 11.13
C LEU A 9 -10.25 -24.24 11.43
N GLY A 10 -9.66 -24.32 12.63
CA GLY A 10 -8.94 -25.52 13.09
C GLY A 10 -9.82 -26.78 13.17
N LYS A 11 -11.12 -26.63 13.44
CA LYS A 11 -12.09 -27.74 13.39
C LYS A 11 -12.59 -28.03 11.98
N LEU A 12 -12.64 -27.00 11.12
CA LEU A 12 -13.06 -27.15 9.72
C LEU A 12 -11.97 -27.83 8.88
N TRP A 13 -10.70 -27.60 9.19
CA TRP A 13 -9.59 -28.16 8.40
C TRP A 13 -9.60 -29.69 8.30
N PRO A 14 -9.78 -30.48 9.38
CA PRO A 14 -9.93 -31.93 9.27
C PRO A 14 -11.10 -32.36 8.37
N VAL A 15 -12.19 -31.60 8.36
CA VAL A 15 -13.35 -31.88 7.49
C VAL A 15 -13.00 -31.61 6.04
N ILE A 16 -12.31 -30.51 5.74
CA ILE A 16 -11.81 -30.19 4.39
C ILE A 16 -10.81 -31.26 3.92
N ALA A 17 -9.85 -31.62 4.77
CA ALA A 17 -8.84 -32.63 4.48
C ALA A 17 -9.47 -34.01 4.22
N ALA A 18 -10.47 -34.40 5.03
CA ALA A 18 -11.23 -35.63 4.81
C ALA A 18 -12.06 -35.57 3.52
N ALA A 19 -12.77 -34.47 3.27
CA ALA A 19 -13.54 -34.30 2.04
C ALA A 19 -12.66 -34.41 0.78
N LYS A 20 -11.47 -33.81 0.81
CA LYS A 20 -10.46 -33.93 -0.25
C LYS A 20 -9.96 -35.36 -0.40
N LYS A 21 -9.66 -36.06 0.72
CA LYS A 21 -9.19 -37.45 0.72
C LYS A 21 -10.22 -38.44 0.14
N TYR A 22 -11.51 -38.19 0.36
CA TYR A 22 -12.60 -39.05 -0.09
C TYR A 22 -13.31 -38.52 -1.35
N GLU A 23 -12.73 -37.52 -2.03
CA GLU A 23 -13.29 -36.88 -3.23
C GLU A 23 -14.76 -36.45 -3.07
N ILE A 24 -15.15 -36.12 -1.85
CA ILE A 24 -16.49 -35.61 -1.57
C ILE A 24 -16.53 -34.23 -2.21
N GLN A 25 -17.43 -34.07 -3.19
CA GLN A 25 -17.78 -32.76 -3.74
C GLN A 25 -18.49 -31.95 -2.65
N PHE A 26 -17.70 -31.45 -1.71
CA PHE A 26 -18.17 -30.52 -0.70
C PHE A 26 -18.63 -29.29 -1.45
N ALA A 27 -19.90 -28.90 -1.25
CA ALA A 27 -20.50 -27.77 -1.94
C ALA A 27 -19.58 -26.55 -1.81
N THR A 28 -18.85 -26.24 -2.88
CA THR A 28 -17.88 -25.15 -2.96
C THR A 28 -18.50 -23.83 -2.56
N ILE A 29 -19.82 -23.69 -2.75
CA ILE A 29 -20.65 -22.56 -2.31
C ILE A 29 -20.65 -22.42 -0.78
N THR A 30 -20.97 -23.49 -0.04
CA THR A 30 -21.04 -23.48 1.41
C THR A 30 -19.67 -23.22 2.02
N LEU A 31 -18.62 -23.88 1.51
CA LEU A 31 -17.25 -23.67 1.97
C LEU A 31 -16.77 -22.23 1.70
N ARG A 32 -17.05 -21.70 0.50
CA ARG A 32 -16.72 -20.33 0.14
C ARG A 32 -17.39 -19.32 1.06
N GLN A 33 -18.66 -19.52 1.42
CA GLN A 33 -19.37 -18.66 2.38
C GLN A 33 -18.72 -18.68 3.77
N PHE A 34 -18.39 -19.87 4.30
CA PHE A 34 -17.71 -20.00 5.58
C PHE A 34 -16.33 -19.32 5.56
N LEU A 35 -15.51 -19.57 4.53
CA LEU A 35 -14.18 -18.99 4.44
C LEU A 35 -14.22 -17.46 4.30
N ARG A 36 -15.21 -16.89 3.58
CA ARG A 36 -15.40 -15.43 3.56
C ARG A 36 -15.65 -14.85 4.94
N ALA A 37 -16.45 -15.51 5.76
CA ALA A 37 -16.73 -15.06 7.13
C ALA A 37 -15.47 -15.04 8.00
N PHE A 38 -14.47 -15.88 7.70
CA PHE A 38 -13.23 -15.99 8.47
C PHE A 38 -12.10 -15.07 8.00
N LEU A 39 -12.21 -14.41 6.84
CA LEU A 39 -11.16 -13.53 6.30
C LEU A 39 -10.74 -12.42 7.27
N CYS A 40 -11.68 -11.94 8.10
CA CYS A 40 -11.42 -10.89 9.08
C CYS A 40 -10.97 -11.41 10.45
N THR A 41 -11.11 -12.71 10.73
CA THR A 41 -10.87 -13.29 12.07
C THR A 41 -9.66 -14.19 12.13
N GLU A 42 -9.31 -14.84 11.02
CA GLU A 42 -8.20 -15.79 10.93
C GLU A 42 -6.96 -15.15 10.27
N PRO A 43 -5.74 -15.65 10.55
CA PRO A 43 -4.53 -15.15 9.92
C PRO A 43 -4.59 -15.23 8.38
N PRO A 44 -4.34 -14.13 7.64
CA PRO A 44 -4.49 -14.11 6.19
C PRO A 44 -3.64 -15.14 5.43
N LEU A 45 -2.45 -15.51 5.92
CA LEU A 45 -1.61 -16.51 5.26
C LEU A 45 -2.22 -17.91 5.36
N ARG A 46 -2.84 -18.23 6.50
CA ARG A 46 -3.59 -19.47 6.68
C ARG A 46 -4.80 -19.51 5.74
N MET A 47 -5.54 -18.40 5.66
CA MET A 47 -6.68 -18.28 4.73
C MET A 47 -6.27 -18.41 3.27
N TYR A 48 -5.13 -17.81 2.89
CA TYR A 48 -4.55 -17.99 1.56
C TYR A 48 -4.22 -19.46 1.27
N ALA A 49 -3.62 -20.16 2.24
CA ALA A 49 -3.27 -21.56 2.08
C ALA A 49 -4.49 -22.47 1.89
N VAL A 50 -5.50 -22.33 2.77
CA VAL A 50 -6.77 -23.05 2.65
C VAL A 50 -7.45 -22.75 1.32
N ALA A 51 -7.51 -21.49 0.91
CA ALA A 51 -8.12 -21.09 -0.35
C ALA A 51 -7.41 -21.71 -1.57
N CYS A 52 -6.08 -21.80 -1.54
CA CYS A 52 -5.31 -22.47 -2.60
C CYS A 52 -5.59 -23.98 -2.63
N LEU A 53 -5.58 -24.65 -1.48
CA LEU A 53 -5.84 -26.09 -1.38
C LEU A 53 -7.26 -26.46 -1.79
N CYS A 54 -8.22 -25.54 -1.59
CA CYS A 54 -9.62 -25.69 -1.99
C CYS A 54 -9.93 -25.12 -3.38
N ARG A 55 -8.92 -24.57 -4.10
CA ARG A 55 -9.08 -23.90 -5.40
C ARG A 55 -10.16 -22.81 -5.43
N LEU A 56 -10.14 -21.93 -4.43
CA LEU A 56 -11.06 -20.79 -4.29
C LEU A 56 -10.34 -19.48 -4.62
N PRO A 57 -10.31 -19.05 -5.90
CA PRO A 57 -9.43 -17.97 -6.34
C PRO A 57 -9.84 -16.60 -5.81
N ASP A 58 -11.13 -16.37 -5.56
CA ASP A 58 -11.63 -15.14 -4.93
C ASP A 58 -11.08 -14.96 -3.52
N ILE A 59 -11.16 -16.00 -2.68
CA ILE A 59 -10.67 -15.98 -1.30
C ILE A 59 -9.14 -15.91 -1.25
N ALA A 60 -8.46 -16.61 -2.16
CA ALA A 60 -7.01 -16.57 -2.26
C ALA A 60 -6.52 -15.15 -2.63
N ARG A 61 -7.18 -14.48 -3.60
CA ARG A 61 -6.86 -13.09 -3.97
C ARG A 61 -7.07 -12.13 -2.81
N GLU A 62 -8.18 -12.25 -2.10
CA GLU A 62 -8.51 -11.36 -0.98
C GLU A 62 -7.54 -11.56 0.19
N SER A 63 -7.23 -12.80 0.55
CA SER A 63 -6.23 -13.14 1.55
C SER A 63 -4.84 -12.61 1.18
N ALA A 64 -4.44 -12.75 -0.09
CA ALA A 64 -3.17 -12.22 -0.60
C ALA A 64 -3.09 -10.69 -0.50
N ARG A 65 -4.20 -9.97 -0.70
CA ARG A 65 -4.29 -8.51 -0.50
C ARG A 65 -4.10 -8.13 0.97
N LEU A 66 -4.76 -8.83 1.89
CA LEU A 66 -4.62 -8.59 3.33
C LEU A 66 -3.18 -8.80 3.81
N LEU A 67 -2.46 -9.76 3.23
CA LEU A 67 -1.05 -9.99 3.54
C LEU A 67 -0.12 -8.83 3.19
N LEU A 68 -0.51 -7.93 2.27
CA LEU A 68 0.30 -6.77 1.90
C LEU A 68 0.58 -5.85 3.09
N ASP A 69 -0.32 -5.78 4.08
CA ASP A 69 -0.18 -4.90 5.23
C ASP A 69 0.73 -5.47 6.34
N ASN A 70 1.05 -6.77 6.28
CA ASN A 70 1.91 -7.43 7.24
C ASN A 70 3.35 -7.54 6.71
N PRO A 71 4.38 -6.97 7.40
CA PRO A 71 5.78 -7.11 6.99
C PRO A 71 6.33 -8.51 7.25
N HIS A 72 5.83 -9.18 8.29
CA HIS A 72 6.21 -10.53 8.73
C HIS A 72 5.22 -11.58 8.24
N TYR A 73 4.70 -11.42 7.02
CA TYR A 73 3.60 -12.23 6.50
C TYR A 73 3.90 -13.74 6.38
N MET A 74 5.18 -14.14 6.48
CA MET A 74 5.66 -15.54 6.47
C MET A 74 5.99 -16.09 7.86
N GLU A 75 5.97 -15.26 8.90
CA GLU A 75 6.29 -15.64 10.27
C GLU A 75 4.98 -15.88 11.03
N LEU A 76 4.53 -17.14 11.07
CA LEU A 76 3.39 -17.58 11.87
C LEU A 76 3.88 -18.50 12.99
N ASP A 77 3.44 -18.22 14.22
CA ASP A 77 3.68 -19.08 15.37
C ASP A 77 2.35 -19.34 16.12
N PRO A 78 1.86 -20.60 16.16
CA PRO A 78 2.41 -21.78 15.50
C PRO A 78 2.21 -21.75 13.97
N GLU A 79 3.09 -22.44 13.25
CA GLU A 79 2.93 -22.60 11.79
C GLU A 79 1.64 -23.38 11.48
N PRO A 80 0.76 -22.85 10.61
CA PRO A 80 -0.50 -23.50 10.29
C PRO A 80 -0.26 -24.78 9.49
N PRO A 81 -0.92 -25.90 9.84
CA PRO A 81 -0.71 -27.18 9.15
C PRO A 81 -1.04 -27.14 7.66
N GLU A 82 -1.92 -26.22 7.26
CA GLU A 82 -2.32 -26.00 5.87
C GLU A 82 -1.15 -25.50 5.01
N LEU A 83 -0.11 -24.91 5.61
CA LEU A 83 1.07 -24.43 4.88
C LEU A 83 1.96 -25.59 4.40
N TRP A 84 2.04 -26.69 5.16
CA TRP A 84 2.85 -27.86 4.79
C TRP A 84 2.27 -28.63 3.60
N GLU A 85 0.96 -28.54 3.37
CA GLU A 85 0.31 -29.15 2.19
C GLU A 85 0.45 -28.30 0.92
N LEU A 86 0.85 -27.04 1.07
CA LEU A 86 0.88 -26.08 -0.02
C LEU A 86 2.16 -26.27 -0.85
N SER A 87 2.02 -26.36 -2.18
CA SER A 87 3.20 -26.46 -3.05
C SER A 87 4.01 -25.15 -3.03
N THR A 88 5.32 -25.25 -3.22
CA THR A 88 6.22 -24.10 -3.29
C THR A 88 5.78 -23.08 -4.35
N GLU A 89 5.16 -23.54 -5.44
CA GLU A 89 4.61 -22.69 -6.50
C GLU A 89 3.63 -21.64 -5.97
N HIS A 90 2.71 -22.03 -5.09
CA HIS A 90 1.71 -21.11 -4.51
C HIS A 90 2.35 -20.02 -3.64
N LEU A 91 3.44 -20.34 -2.94
CA LEU A 91 4.23 -19.37 -2.16
C LEU A 91 5.02 -18.43 -3.06
N LEU A 92 5.62 -18.95 -4.14
CA LEU A 92 6.34 -18.14 -5.12
C LEU A 92 5.42 -17.14 -5.82
N VAL A 93 4.18 -17.56 -6.16
CA VAL A 93 3.14 -16.67 -6.72
C VAL A 93 2.80 -15.54 -5.74
N LEU A 94 2.61 -15.85 -4.45
CA LEU A 94 2.34 -14.85 -3.42
C LEU A 94 3.50 -13.86 -3.25
N ALA A 95 4.73 -14.36 -3.18
CA ALA A 95 5.93 -13.53 -3.07
C ALA A 95 6.11 -12.63 -4.31
N ALA A 96 5.88 -13.16 -5.52
CA ALA A 96 5.93 -12.41 -6.76
C ALA A 96 4.83 -11.34 -6.83
N TYR A 97 3.62 -11.64 -6.35
CA TYR A 97 2.53 -10.67 -6.21
C TYR A 97 2.92 -9.52 -5.28
N ARG A 98 3.37 -9.81 -4.06
CA ARG A 98 3.83 -8.78 -3.11
C ARG A 98 4.94 -7.91 -3.71
N ARG A 99 5.90 -8.52 -4.41
CA ARG A 99 6.99 -7.79 -5.10
C ARG A 99 6.46 -6.82 -6.16
N ARG A 100 5.46 -7.24 -6.94
CA ARG A 100 4.83 -6.38 -7.95
C ARG A 100 4.03 -5.25 -7.31
N CYS A 101 3.27 -5.51 -6.26
CA CYS A 101 2.58 -4.45 -5.50
C CYS A 101 3.59 -3.42 -4.97
N ARG A 102 4.68 -3.88 -4.35
CA ARG A 102 5.75 -2.98 -3.90
C ARG A 102 6.35 -2.16 -5.03
N LYS A 103 6.61 -2.77 -6.19
CA LYS A 103 7.10 -2.01 -7.34
C LYS A 103 6.09 -0.93 -7.78
N ALA A 104 4.80 -1.27 -7.82
CA ALA A 104 3.74 -0.35 -8.20
C ALA A 104 3.59 0.82 -7.21
N THR A 105 3.60 0.55 -5.90
CA THR A 105 3.51 1.60 -4.88
C THR A 105 4.75 2.48 -4.81
N LEU A 106 5.94 1.89 -4.98
CA LEU A 106 7.18 2.67 -5.06
C LEU A 106 7.22 3.55 -6.31
N ALA A 107 6.69 3.09 -7.44
CA ALA A 107 6.56 3.91 -8.65
C ALA A 107 5.69 5.15 -8.40
N VAL A 108 4.65 5.05 -7.56
CA VAL A 108 3.87 6.22 -7.13
C VAL A 108 4.76 7.22 -6.39
N VAL A 109 5.52 6.81 -5.36
CA VAL A 109 6.38 7.75 -4.62
C VAL A 109 7.70 8.11 -5.34
N ASP A 110 7.99 7.50 -6.49
CA ASP A 110 9.13 7.83 -7.35
C ASP A 110 8.73 8.74 -8.53
N ASP A 111 7.43 8.88 -8.80
CA ASP A 111 6.93 9.79 -9.83
C ASP A 111 6.93 11.24 -9.31
N LYS A 112 8.07 11.87 -9.57
CA LYS A 112 8.39 13.26 -9.24
C LYS A 112 7.43 14.26 -9.89
N GLU A 113 6.84 13.94 -11.05
CA GLU A 113 5.98 14.87 -11.78
C GLU A 113 4.68 15.11 -11.01
N TRP A 114 4.01 14.03 -10.57
CA TRP A 114 2.79 14.18 -9.78
C TRP A 114 3.09 14.56 -8.33
N LEU A 115 4.18 14.11 -7.73
CA LEU A 115 4.49 14.45 -6.33
C LEU A 115 4.58 15.97 -6.11
N VAL A 116 5.08 16.65 -7.13
CA VAL A 116 5.36 18.08 -7.09
C VAL A 116 4.20 18.89 -7.68
N SER A 117 3.52 18.39 -8.71
CA SER A 117 2.42 19.12 -9.35
C SER A 117 1.03 18.76 -8.77
N GLY A 118 0.91 17.61 -8.12
CA GLY A 118 -0.40 17.01 -7.82
C GLY A 118 -1.20 16.79 -9.10
N ASP A 119 -2.53 16.89 -9.00
CA ASP A 119 -3.43 16.94 -10.16
C ASP A 119 -3.67 18.39 -10.63
N TYR A 120 -3.11 19.36 -9.92
CA TYR A 120 -3.22 20.77 -10.25
C TYR A 120 -2.12 21.16 -11.24
N ARG A 121 -2.51 21.48 -12.48
CA ARG A 121 -1.53 22.04 -13.44
C ARG A 121 -0.93 23.31 -12.86
N THR A 122 0.38 23.31 -12.62
CA THR A 122 1.10 24.50 -12.17
C THR A 122 0.89 25.60 -13.20
N ALA A 123 0.18 26.66 -12.82
CA ALA A 123 -0.03 27.80 -13.70
C ALA A 123 1.34 28.35 -14.12
N VAL A 124 1.50 28.67 -15.40
CA VAL A 124 2.77 29.16 -15.94
C VAL A 124 2.66 30.66 -16.23
N SER A 125 3.75 31.39 -16.02
CA SER A 125 3.85 32.79 -16.41
C SER A 125 3.96 32.91 -17.94
N LYS A 126 3.78 34.13 -18.47
CA LYS A 126 4.00 34.42 -19.90
C LYS A 126 5.44 34.12 -20.36
N ALA A 127 6.39 34.08 -19.43
CA ALA A 127 7.79 33.71 -19.66
C ALA A 127 8.05 32.20 -19.45
N SER A 128 7.00 31.36 -19.42
CA SER A 128 7.07 29.92 -19.19
C SER A 128 7.64 29.50 -17.81
N ASN A 129 7.75 30.41 -16.85
CA ASN A 129 8.18 30.06 -15.49
C ASN A 129 6.98 29.56 -14.66
N PRO A 130 7.09 28.46 -13.90
CA PRO A 130 6.02 27.97 -13.06
C PRO A 130 5.67 28.99 -11.97
N LYS A 131 4.38 29.30 -11.82
CA LYS A 131 3.87 30.13 -10.73
C LYS A 131 3.77 29.26 -9.47
N LEU A 132 4.90 29.10 -8.79
CA LEU A 132 4.96 28.31 -7.56
C LEU A 132 4.14 28.92 -6.41
N ALA A 133 3.83 30.21 -6.44
CA ALA A 133 3.04 30.88 -5.39
C ALA A 133 1.67 30.24 -5.11
N SER A 134 1.05 29.62 -6.12
CA SER A 134 -0.21 28.87 -5.99
C SER A 134 -0.02 27.36 -5.81
N SER A 135 1.21 26.87 -5.75
CA SER A 135 1.52 25.44 -5.55
C SER A 135 1.59 25.08 -4.05
N TRP A 136 2.04 23.86 -3.79
CA TRP A 136 2.32 23.38 -2.44
C TRP A 136 3.34 24.25 -1.69
N ILE A 137 3.21 24.30 -0.37
CA ILE A 137 4.00 25.15 0.51
C ILE A 137 5.45 24.71 0.60
N TRP A 138 5.73 23.41 0.44
CA TRP A 138 7.09 22.90 0.31
C TRP A 138 7.77 23.26 -1.02
N LEU A 139 7.05 23.85 -1.98
CA LEU A 139 7.62 24.36 -3.24
C LEU A 139 7.64 25.88 -3.27
N SER A 140 6.62 26.52 -2.72
CA SER A 140 6.43 27.97 -2.73
C SER A 140 7.20 28.71 -1.63
N CYS A 141 7.48 28.07 -0.49
CA CYS A 141 8.32 28.65 0.54
C CYS A 141 9.74 28.83 0.02
N SER A 142 10.35 29.99 0.26
CA SER A 142 11.75 30.28 -0.13
C SER A 142 12.73 30.30 1.05
N THR A 143 12.24 30.26 2.29
CA THR A 143 13.04 30.42 3.51
C THR A 143 13.41 29.11 4.18
N CYS A 144 12.58 28.07 4.09
CA CYS A 144 12.93 26.77 4.67
C CYS A 144 14.08 26.11 3.88
N PRO A 145 14.95 25.33 4.54
CA PRO A 145 15.97 24.55 3.86
C PRO A 145 15.35 23.68 2.75
N ALA A 146 15.94 23.73 1.56
CA ALA A 146 15.62 22.85 0.44
C ALA A 146 16.55 21.64 0.41
N VAL A 147 16.09 20.55 -0.20
CA VAL A 147 17.01 19.49 -0.61
C VAL A 147 17.91 19.96 -1.76
N PRO A 148 19.15 19.48 -1.86
CA PRO A 148 20.05 19.85 -2.94
C PRO A 148 19.63 19.25 -4.28
N GLU A 149 18.94 18.10 -4.27
CA GLU A 149 18.40 17.49 -5.47
C GLU A 149 17.28 18.35 -6.06
N LYS A 150 17.43 18.69 -7.35
CA LYS A 150 16.40 19.37 -8.12
C LYS A 150 15.36 18.38 -8.63
N GLU A 151 14.10 18.76 -8.50
CA GLU A 151 12.98 18.07 -9.13
C GLU A 151 12.46 18.85 -10.33
N TRP A 152 11.82 18.15 -11.26
CA TRP A 152 11.29 18.79 -12.47
C TRP A 152 9.77 18.89 -12.40
N VAL A 153 9.25 20.08 -12.70
CA VAL A 153 7.83 20.28 -12.97
C VAL A 153 7.60 20.55 -14.45
N PRO A 154 6.45 20.11 -15.00
CA PRO A 154 5.99 20.57 -16.29
C PRO A 154 5.87 22.09 -16.26
N ALA A 155 6.51 22.73 -17.22
CA ALA A 155 6.37 24.14 -17.52
C ALA A 155 5.54 24.31 -18.79
N GLY A 156 5.09 25.52 -19.04
CA GLY A 156 4.32 25.88 -20.22
C GLY A 156 5.01 25.49 -21.53
N LYS A 157 4.23 25.33 -22.59
CA LYS A 157 4.70 24.93 -23.94
C LYS A 157 5.62 23.70 -23.94
N GLY A 158 5.38 22.72 -23.05
CA GLY A 158 6.15 21.47 -23.01
C GLY A 158 7.56 21.61 -22.42
N GLY A 159 7.88 22.74 -21.79
CA GLY A 159 9.14 22.93 -21.07
C GLY A 159 9.18 22.18 -19.74
N ARG A 160 10.35 22.07 -19.13
CA ARG A 160 10.53 21.61 -17.75
C ARG A 160 11.18 22.72 -16.93
N SER A 161 10.78 22.86 -15.67
CA SER A 161 11.42 23.79 -14.74
C SER A 161 11.92 23.05 -13.51
N ASN A 162 13.09 23.46 -13.03
CA ASN A 162 13.64 22.94 -11.79
C ASN A 162 12.92 23.56 -10.59
N VAL A 163 12.57 22.72 -9.63
CA VAL A 163 12.09 23.13 -8.32
C VAL A 163 12.87 22.39 -7.24
N TYR A 164 12.85 22.95 -6.03
CA TYR A 164 13.58 22.44 -4.89
C TYR A 164 12.62 22.28 -3.71
N PRO A 165 12.11 21.06 -3.48
CA PRO A 165 11.23 20.79 -2.35
C PRO A 165 11.91 21.11 -1.02
N ARG A 166 11.13 21.56 -0.03
CA ARG A 166 11.65 21.78 1.33
C ARG A 166 12.00 20.45 1.99
N ALA A 167 13.12 20.45 2.72
CA ALA A 167 13.74 19.27 3.29
C ALA A 167 12.80 18.48 4.24
N TRP A 168 11.94 19.18 5.00
CA TRP A 168 10.97 18.54 5.89
C TRP A 168 9.97 17.66 5.13
N TRP A 169 9.54 18.10 3.94
CA TRP A 169 8.62 17.33 3.09
C TRP A 169 9.35 16.18 2.40
N ALA A 170 10.58 16.41 1.93
CA ALA A 170 11.38 15.34 1.35
C ALA A 170 11.65 14.19 2.35
N ARG A 171 11.94 14.54 3.62
CA ARG A 171 12.03 13.56 4.72
C ARG A 171 10.72 12.81 4.96
N TYR A 172 9.58 13.50 4.89
CA TYR A 172 8.27 12.86 4.99
C TYR A 172 8.08 11.81 3.88
N ILE A 173 8.36 12.15 2.63
CA ILE A 173 8.26 11.21 1.49
C ILE A 173 9.24 10.05 1.64
N ALA A 174 10.48 10.31 2.09
CA ALA A 174 11.45 9.25 2.36
C ALA A 174 10.92 8.27 3.43
N ARG A 175 10.28 8.77 4.49
CA ARG A 175 9.68 7.91 5.52
C ARG A 175 8.50 7.09 5.01
N VAL A 176 7.66 7.68 4.15
CA VAL A 176 6.59 6.94 3.46
C VAL A 176 7.19 5.81 2.60
N ARG A 177 8.24 6.12 1.85
CA ARG A 177 8.94 5.14 1.01
C ARG A 177 9.46 3.96 1.82
N GLU A 178 10.10 4.21 2.97
CA GLU A 178 10.60 3.17 3.87
C GLU A 178 9.49 2.20 4.30
N LEU A 179 8.31 2.71 4.67
CA LEU A 179 7.19 1.87 5.04
C LEU A 179 6.63 1.08 3.85
N LEU A 180 6.56 1.68 2.66
CA LEU A 180 6.10 1.00 1.45
C LEU A 180 7.02 -0.13 0.99
N VAL A 181 8.33 -0.05 1.30
CA VAL A 181 9.27 -1.16 1.05
C VAL A 181 8.88 -2.40 1.85
N GLN A 182 8.42 -2.19 3.08
CA GLN A 182 8.01 -3.27 3.99
C GLN A 182 6.59 -3.72 3.69
N CYS A 183 5.62 -2.80 3.68
CA CYS A 183 4.19 -3.05 3.50
C CYS A 183 3.66 -2.21 2.33
N PRO A 184 3.44 -2.77 1.14
CA PRO A 184 3.04 -2.00 -0.04
C PRO A 184 1.54 -1.70 -0.06
N THR A 185 1.05 -0.97 0.95
CA THR A 185 -0.35 -0.58 1.12
C THR A 185 -0.47 0.92 1.36
N ALA A 186 -1.63 1.49 1.09
CA ALA A 186 -1.88 2.88 1.45
C ALA A 186 -2.02 3.07 2.96
N SER A 187 -2.55 2.06 3.67
CA SER A 187 -2.62 2.03 5.14
C SER A 187 -1.26 2.27 5.78
N SER A 188 -0.23 1.52 5.36
CA SER A 188 1.13 1.67 5.88
C SER A 188 1.72 3.06 5.62
N ALA A 189 1.55 3.60 4.40
CA ALA A 189 1.98 4.95 4.06
C ALA A 189 1.28 6.01 4.93
N MET A 190 0.01 5.78 5.30
CA MET A 190 -0.76 6.68 6.15
C MET A 190 -0.39 6.56 7.64
N ASN A 191 0.33 5.52 8.06
CA ASN A 191 0.81 5.43 9.44
C ASN A 191 2.01 6.34 9.73
N VAL A 192 2.57 7.01 8.71
CA VAL A 192 3.57 8.07 8.94
C VAL A 192 2.93 9.26 9.65
N CYS A 193 3.33 9.47 10.90
CA CYS A 193 2.97 10.64 11.70
C CYS A 193 3.51 11.92 11.03
N ILE A 194 2.66 12.92 10.83
CA ILE A 194 3.02 14.14 10.11
C ILE A 194 3.57 15.23 11.02
N GLU A 195 3.26 15.16 12.31
CA GLU A 195 3.55 16.16 13.33
C GLU A 195 5.04 16.53 13.42
N PRO A 196 6.01 15.58 13.36
CA PRO A 196 7.42 15.93 13.34
C PRO A 196 7.81 16.82 12.15
N PHE A 197 7.33 16.48 10.95
CA PHE A 197 7.65 17.20 9.72
C PHE A 197 6.97 18.57 9.64
N VAL A 198 5.72 18.65 10.12
CA VAL A 198 4.99 19.91 10.24
C VAL A 198 5.64 20.82 11.28
N GLY A 199 6.12 20.27 12.41
CA GLY A 199 6.85 21.02 13.44
C GLY A 199 8.09 21.71 12.89
N GLU A 200 8.84 21.05 12.00
CA GLU A 200 9.97 21.68 11.31
C GLU A 200 9.55 22.86 10.43
N ALA A 201 8.40 22.76 9.77
CA ALA A 201 7.84 23.83 8.94
C ALA A 201 7.33 25.02 9.76
N GLN A 202 6.95 24.80 11.03
CA GLN A 202 6.47 25.86 11.94
C GLN A 202 7.58 26.82 12.36
N SER A 203 8.85 26.40 12.34
CA SER A 203 10.00 27.28 12.62
C SER A 203 10.23 28.35 11.54
N CYS A 204 9.50 28.28 10.43
CA CYS A 204 9.55 29.24 9.34
C CYS A 204 8.78 30.52 9.66
N ARG A 205 9.37 31.68 9.37
CA ARG A 205 8.77 33.01 9.61
C ARG A 205 7.72 33.44 8.56
N GLN A 206 7.54 32.68 7.48
CA GLN A 206 6.58 32.98 6.39
C GLN A 206 5.25 32.21 6.56
N HIS A 207 4.67 31.71 5.46
CA HIS A 207 3.35 31.07 5.40
C HIS A 207 3.34 29.57 5.77
N CYS A 208 4.49 28.95 6.04
CA CYS A 208 4.53 27.53 6.40
C CYS A 208 3.72 27.17 7.66
N PRO A 209 3.75 27.95 8.76
CA PRO A 209 3.00 27.59 9.97
C PRO A 209 1.49 27.47 9.74
N SER A 210 0.92 28.30 8.85
CA SER A 210 -0.52 28.30 8.57
C SER A 210 -0.92 27.26 7.52
N ARG A 211 -0.04 26.92 6.56
CA ARG A 211 -0.41 26.08 5.40
C ARG A 211 0.16 24.66 5.40
N ALA A 212 1.29 24.41 6.09
CA ALA A 212 2.00 23.13 6.03
C ALA A 212 1.12 21.95 6.43
N ARG A 213 0.37 22.08 7.53
CA ARG A 213 -0.49 21.00 8.01
C ARG A 213 -1.63 20.69 7.04
N GLU A 214 -2.40 21.71 6.67
CA GLU A 214 -3.55 21.59 5.79
C GLU A 214 -3.16 20.95 4.46
N GLN A 215 -2.10 21.47 3.83
CA GLN A 215 -1.65 20.98 2.54
C GLN A 215 -1.05 19.58 2.60
N LEU A 216 -0.38 19.21 3.70
CA LEU A 216 0.14 17.86 3.87
C LEU A 216 -0.99 16.85 4.10
N ILE A 217 -2.07 17.23 4.78
CA ILE A 217 -3.28 16.40 4.93
C ILE A 217 -3.92 16.16 3.56
N GLU A 218 -4.10 17.21 2.77
CA GLU A 218 -4.68 17.08 1.43
C GLU A 218 -3.79 16.23 0.51
N PHE A 219 -2.48 16.46 0.53
CA PHE A 219 -1.52 15.63 -0.20
C PHE A 219 -1.57 14.15 0.23
N ARG A 220 -1.72 13.86 1.53
CA ARG A 220 -1.88 12.49 2.03
C ARG A 220 -3.11 11.79 1.48
N ARG A 221 -4.22 12.51 1.35
CA ARG A 221 -5.44 11.98 0.73
C ARG A 221 -5.19 11.57 -0.72
N LEU A 222 -4.58 12.46 -1.51
CA LEU A 222 -4.23 12.18 -2.91
C LEU A 222 -3.23 11.03 -3.06
N LEU A 223 -2.22 10.99 -2.20
CA LEU A 223 -1.23 9.93 -2.17
C LEU A 223 -1.86 8.57 -1.84
N ARG A 224 -2.78 8.52 -0.86
CA ARG A 224 -3.54 7.32 -0.52
C ARG A 224 -4.28 6.76 -1.73
N GLU A 225 -5.08 7.60 -2.39
CA GLU A 225 -5.89 7.20 -3.54
C GLU A 225 -5.03 6.67 -4.70
N ARG A 226 -3.86 7.29 -4.95
CA ARG A 226 -2.91 6.80 -5.98
C ARG A 226 -2.29 5.46 -5.60
N ILE A 227 -1.88 5.28 -4.34
CA ILE A 227 -1.31 4.00 -3.87
C ILE A 227 -2.36 2.89 -3.97
N GLU A 228 -3.59 3.14 -3.50
CA GLU A 228 -4.70 2.16 -3.58
C GLU A 228 -4.95 1.74 -5.02
N ARG A 229 -5.06 2.71 -5.94
CA ARG A 229 -5.22 2.44 -7.36
C ARG A 229 -4.08 1.59 -7.92
N ALA A 230 -2.83 1.97 -7.65
CA ALA A 230 -1.66 1.25 -8.12
C ALA A 230 -1.60 -0.20 -7.61
N VAL A 231 -2.06 -0.47 -6.39
CA VAL A 231 -2.16 -1.83 -5.85
C VAL A 231 -3.32 -2.60 -6.49
N CYS A 232 -4.48 -1.96 -6.68
CA CYS A 232 -5.65 -2.58 -7.30
C CYS A 232 -5.41 -3.04 -8.74
N GLU A 233 -4.55 -2.36 -9.49
CA GLU A 233 -4.14 -2.73 -10.84
C GLU A 233 -3.21 -3.97 -10.90
N VAL A 234 -2.62 -4.37 -9.77
CA VAL A 234 -1.78 -5.57 -9.71
C VAL A 234 -2.64 -6.79 -9.45
N GLU A 235 -2.65 -7.72 -10.40
CA GLU A 235 -3.35 -9.00 -10.25
C GLU A 235 -2.41 -10.13 -9.83
N ILE A 236 -2.84 -11.00 -8.91
CA ILE A 236 -2.15 -12.24 -8.57
C ILE A 236 -2.54 -13.35 -9.57
N SER A 237 -1.53 -13.99 -10.15
CA SER A 237 -1.70 -15.07 -11.13
C SER A 237 -1.65 -16.42 -10.40
N LEU A 238 -2.81 -16.89 -9.94
CA LEU A 238 -2.92 -18.18 -9.25
C LEU A 238 -2.69 -19.35 -10.22
N PRO A 239 -2.09 -20.48 -9.79
CA PRO A 239 -1.82 -21.64 -10.64
C PRO A 239 -3.06 -22.50 -10.90
N PHE A 240 -4.24 -22.06 -10.45
CA PHE A 240 -5.52 -22.69 -10.67
C PHE A 240 -6.54 -21.63 -11.08
N GLN A 241 -7.51 -22.03 -11.90
CA GLN A 241 -8.65 -21.21 -12.32
C GLN A 241 -9.95 -21.92 -11.90
N GLU A 242 -11.06 -21.17 -11.88
CA GLU A 242 -12.40 -21.72 -11.60
C GLU A 242 -12.77 -22.85 -12.55
#